data_AF-A0A0M6XW63-F1
#
_entry.id   AF-A0A0M6XW63-F1
#
_cell.length_a   1.000
_cell.length_b   1.000
_cell.length_c   1.000
_cell.angle_alpha   90.00
_cell.angle_beta   90.00
_cell.angle_gamma   90.00
#
_symmetry.space_group_name_H-M   'P 1'
#
loop_
_entity.id
_entity.type
_entity.pdbx_description
1 polymer ?
#
loop_
_entity_poly.entity_id
_entity_poly.type
_entity_poly.pdbx_seq_one_letter_code
_entity_poly.pdbx_strand_id
1 'polypeptide(L)'
;MADPDHKPQIDAEIDEIVAGNVEKVGEHWIAPSGRRYARHNDSLHPVDGPGIVDLSRMQHQLVKELNNKGLDGAGRMMDALRQRGILTADEVAQVVDLWNKCPR
;
A
#
# COMPACT_ATOMS: atom_id res chain seq x y z
N MET A 1 -1.73 -0.19 1.71
CA MET A 1 -0.30 -0.05 1.33
C MET A 1 -0.18 1.01 0.25
N ALA A 2 0.86 1.83 0.23
CA ALA A 2 1.11 2.75 -0.89
C ALA A 2 1.98 2.07 -1.94
N ASP A 3 1.62 2.17 -3.22
CA ASP A 3 2.45 1.75 -4.35
C ASP A 3 3.72 2.62 -4.38
N PRO A 4 4.93 2.03 -4.33
CA PRO A 4 6.19 2.77 -4.37
C PRO A 4 6.31 3.73 -5.57
N ASP A 5 5.69 3.44 -6.70
CA ASP A 5 5.73 4.31 -7.89
C ASP A 5 5.06 5.68 -7.63
N HIS A 6 4.13 5.72 -6.68
CA HIS A 6 3.41 6.94 -6.30
C HIS A 6 4.07 7.66 -5.13
N LYS A 7 5.10 7.07 -4.50
CA LYS A 7 5.74 7.61 -3.29
C LYS A 7 6.23 9.06 -3.46
N PRO A 8 6.91 9.46 -4.56
CA PRO A 8 7.35 10.85 -4.71
C PRO A 8 6.19 11.86 -4.71
N GLN A 9 5.07 11.51 -5.36
CA GLN A 9 3.89 12.36 -5.37
C GLN A 9 3.19 12.37 -4.01
N ILE A 10 3.13 11.22 -3.33
CA ILE A 10 2.56 11.11 -1.97
C ILE A 10 3.33 12.00 -1.00
N ASP A 11 4.66 11.97 -1.05
CA ASP A 11 5.53 12.77 -0.18
C ASP A 11 5.31 14.27 -0.45
N ALA A 12 5.26 14.69 -1.72
CA ALA A 12 4.97 16.08 -2.09
C ALA A 12 3.58 16.54 -1.62
N GLU A 13 2.56 15.70 -1.72
CA GLU A 13 1.22 16.02 -1.23
C GLU A 13 1.15 16.14 0.29
N ILE A 14 1.92 15.32 1.02
CA ILE A 14 2.06 15.45 2.48
C ILE A 14 2.70 16.81 2.82
N ASP A 15 3.74 17.21 2.11
CA ASP A 15 4.39 18.52 2.32
C ASP A 15 3.42 19.68 2.09
N GLU A 16 2.59 19.63 1.04
CA GLU A 16 1.55 20.63 0.77
C GLU A 16 0.47 20.67 1.86
N ILE A 17 0.06 19.51 2.37
CA ILE A 17 -0.89 19.43 3.50
C ILE A 17 -0.27 20.03 4.77
N VAL A 18 0.99 19.70 5.07
CA VAL A 18 1.70 20.22 6.24
C VAL A 18 1.95 21.72 6.13
N ALA A 19 2.20 22.23 4.93
CA ALA A 19 2.31 23.67 4.64
C ALA A 19 0.97 24.43 4.78
N GLY A 20 -0.16 23.71 4.86
CA GLY A 20 -1.49 24.31 4.96
C GLY A 20 -2.11 24.71 3.62
N ASN A 21 -1.56 24.24 2.50
CA ASN A 21 -2.04 24.55 1.16
C ASN A 21 -3.23 23.68 0.73
N VAL A 22 -3.50 22.61 1.47
CA VAL A 22 -4.64 21.71 1.23
C VAL A 22 -5.64 21.85 2.38
N GLU A 23 -6.88 22.17 2.04
CA GLU A 23 -7.95 22.33 3.03
C GLU A 23 -8.39 20.98 3.60
N LYS A 24 -8.66 20.93 4.91
CA LYS A 24 -9.22 19.77 5.58
C LYS A 24 -10.74 19.73 5.36
N VAL A 25 -11.24 18.62 4.83
CA VAL A 25 -12.67 18.34 4.66
C VAL A 25 -13.09 17.28 5.70
N GLY A 26 -13.69 17.72 6.80
CA GLY A 26 -14.04 16.86 7.94
C GLY A 26 -12.78 16.30 8.61
N GLU A 27 -12.62 14.97 8.58
CA GLU A 27 -11.44 14.28 9.14
C GLU A 27 -10.31 14.03 8.13
N HIS A 28 -10.46 14.49 6.89
CA HIS A 28 -9.53 14.17 5.83
C HIS A 28 -8.98 15.40 5.11
N TRP A 29 -7.85 15.23 4.44
CA TRP A 29 -7.38 16.13 3.39
C TRP A 29 -7.57 15.45 2.04
N ILE A 30 -8.00 16.21 1.04
CA ILE A 30 -8.19 15.70 -0.32
C ILE A 30 -7.20 16.44 -1.20
N ALA A 31 -6.13 15.75 -1.61
CA ALA A 31 -5.12 16.33 -2.50
C ALA A 31 -5.68 16.54 -3.91
N PRO A 32 -5.09 17.42 -4.74
CA PRO A 32 -5.52 17.63 -6.13
C PRO A 32 -5.50 16.37 -7.00
N SER A 33 -4.68 15.37 -6.65
CA SER A 33 -4.68 14.06 -7.30
C SER A 33 -5.93 13.22 -7.02
N GLY A 34 -6.80 13.66 -6.11
CA GLY A 34 -7.94 12.89 -5.60
C GLY A 34 -7.58 11.93 -4.47
N ARG A 35 -6.32 11.90 -4.03
CA ARG A 35 -5.89 11.05 -2.91
C ARG A 35 -6.36 11.64 -1.58
N ARG A 36 -6.89 10.78 -0.72
CA ARG A 36 -7.41 11.14 0.60
C ARG A 36 -6.40 10.79 1.68
N TYR A 37 -6.17 11.73 2.58
CA TYR A 37 -5.24 11.59 3.69
C TYR A 37 -5.97 11.69 5.02
N ALA A 38 -5.53 10.91 6.00
CA ALA A 38 -5.98 11.00 7.38
C ALA A 38 -4.79 11.11 8.31
N ARG A 39 -5.03 11.67 9.49
CA ARG A 39 -4.04 11.68 10.56
C ARG A 39 -4.35 10.55 11.52
N HIS A 40 -3.35 9.71 11.80
CA HIS A 40 -3.43 8.72 12.87
C HIS A 40 -2.24 8.93 13.80
N ASN A 41 -2.53 9.25 15.06
CA ASN A 41 -1.57 9.83 15.99
C ASN A 41 -0.91 11.08 15.38
N ASP A 42 0.42 11.17 15.39
CA ASP A 42 1.15 12.31 14.86
C ASP A 42 1.51 12.18 13.35
N SER A 43 1.16 11.06 12.72
CA SER A 43 1.52 10.78 11.32
C SER A 43 0.34 11.00 10.35
N LEU A 44 0.62 11.79 9.32
CA LEU A 44 -0.25 11.94 8.16
C LEU A 44 0.05 10.83 7.16
N HIS A 45 -0.97 10.11 6.71
CA HIS A 45 -0.81 9.03 5.74
C HIS A 45 -1.99 9.00 4.77
N PRO A 46 -1.75 8.57 3.52
CA PRO A 46 -2.83 8.37 2.58
C PRO A 46 -3.67 7.15 2.99
N VAL A 47 -4.99 7.30 2.92
CA VAL A 47 -5.97 6.26 3.28
C VAL A 47 -6.74 5.73 2.09
N ASP A 48 -6.81 6.49 0.99
CA ASP A 48 -7.55 6.12 -0.22
C ASP A 48 -7.08 6.95 -1.42
N GLY A 49 -7.41 6.50 -2.63
CA GLY A 49 -7.13 7.17 -3.90
C GLY A 49 -5.98 6.56 -4.71
N PRO A 50 -5.50 7.26 -5.76
CA PRO A 50 -4.53 6.71 -6.70
C PRO A 50 -3.26 6.20 -6.03
N GLY A 51 -2.82 4.98 -6.35
CA GLY A 51 -1.62 4.38 -5.77
C GLY A 51 -1.79 3.87 -4.32
N ILE A 52 -3.01 3.90 -3.77
CA ILE A 52 -3.31 3.25 -2.48
C ILE A 52 -3.96 1.91 -2.75
N VAL A 53 -3.30 0.85 -2.30
CA VAL A 53 -3.74 -0.53 -2.47
C VAL A 53 -4.29 -1.03 -1.13
N ASP A 54 -5.57 -1.35 -1.12
CA ASP A 54 -6.18 -2.07 0.00
C ASP A 54 -5.82 -3.55 -0.10
N LEU A 55 -5.07 -4.04 0.90
CA LEU A 55 -4.63 -5.43 0.93
C LEU A 55 -5.50 -6.19 1.92
N SER A 56 -6.03 -7.33 1.47
CA SER A 56 -6.68 -8.28 2.38
C SER A 56 -5.70 -8.76 3.45
N ARG A 57 -6.25 -9.28 4.55
CA ARG A 57 -5.44 -9.87 5.63
C ARG A 57 -4.43 -10.91 5.13
N MET A 58 -4.81 -11.71 4.13
CA MET A 58 -3.96 -12.75 3.57
C MET A 58 -2.88 -12.19 2.65
N GLN A 59 -3.20 -11.15 1.86
CA GLN A 59 -2.19 -10.42 1.09
C GLN A 59 -1.15 -9.76 2.02
N HIS A 60 -1.60 -9.15 3.13
CA HIS A 60 -0.69 -8.63 4.15
C HIS A 60 0.23 -9.70 4.76
N GLN A 61 -0.29 -10.90 5.01
CA GLN A 61 0.53 -12.00 5.53
C GLN A 61 1.55 -12.47 4.48
N LEU A 62 1.18 -12.47 3.20
CA LEU A 62 2.10 -12.80 2.11
C LEU A 62 3.22 -11.76 2.00
N VAL A 63 2.93 -10.45 2.11
CA VAL A 63 3.96 -9.39 2.18
C VAL A 63 4.94 -9.65 3.33
N LYS A 64 4.44 -10.03 4.52
CA LYS A 64 5.31 -10.36 5.67
C LYS A 64 6.22 -11.55 5.38
N GLU A 65 5.68 -12.59 4.76
CA GLU A 65 6.48 -13.77 4.41
C GLU A 65 7.55 -13.43 3.36
N LEU A 66 7.21 -12.63 2.36
CA LEU A 66 8.14 -12.13 1.34
C LEU A 66 9.27 -11.29 1.97
N ASN A 67 8.94 -10.39 2.90
CA ASN A 67 9.95 -9.61 3.64
C ASN A 67 10.88 -10.48 4.48
N ASN A 68 10.37 -11.57 5.06
CA ASN A 68 11.14 -12.43 5.96
C ASN A 68 12.01 -13.45 5.22
N LYS A 69 11.53 -14.01 4.11
CA LYS A 69 12.14 -15.19 3.46
C LYS A 69 12.48 -14.98 2.00
N GLY A 70 12.18 -13.81 1.43
CA GLY A 70 12.31 -13.55 0.01
C GLY A 70 11.32 -14.35 -0.84
N LEU A 71 11.44 -14.22 -2.16
CA LEU A 71 10.53 -14.80 -3.13
C LEU A 71 10.52 -16.34 -3.05
N ASP A 72 11.71 -16.96 -3.05
CA ASP A 72 11.86 -18.42 -3.02
C ASP A 72 11.30 -19.02 -1.72
N GLY A 73 11.54 -18.35 -0.58
CA GLY A 73 11.05 -18.79 0.72
C GLY A 73 9.54 -18.63 0.89
N ALA A 74 8.93 -17.65 0.22
CA ALA A 74 7.48 -17.43 0.21
C ALA A 74 6.73 -18.33 -0.79
N GLY A 75 7.43 -19.00 -1.71
CA GLY A 75 6.84 -19.82 -2.78
C GLY A 75 5.80 -20.83 -2.28
N ARG A 76 6.13 -21.58 -1.21
CA ARG A 76 5.21 -22.57 -0.62
C ARG A 76 3.92 -21.93 -0.09
N MET A 77 4.01 -20.72 0.45
CA MET A 77 2.83 -19.99 0.94
C MET A 77 1.97 -19.51 -0.22
N MET A 78 2.59 -18.96 -1.27
CA MET A 78 1.88 -18.54 -2.48
C MET A 78 1.10 -19.70 -3.11
N ASP A 79 1.73 -20.87 -3.24
CA ASP A 79 1.10 -22.07 -3.78
C ASP A 79 -0.05 -22.55 -2.89
N ALA A 80 0.16 -22.61 -1.58
CA ALA A 80 -0.88 -23.03 -0.64
C ALA A 80 -2.10 -22.08 -0.62
N LEU A 81 -1.87 -20.76 -0.69
CA LEU A 81 -2.96 -19.78 -0.74
C LEU A 81 -3.77 -19.91 -2.04
N ARG A 82 -3.11 -20.15 -3.18
CA ARG A 82 -3.76 -20.37 -4.47
C ARG A 82 -4.54 -21.67 -4.53
N GLN A 83 -3.92 -22.79 -4.14
CA GLN A 83 -4.57 -24.11 -4.17
C GLN A 83 -5.81 -24.17 -3.28
N ARG A 84 -5.81 -23.43 -2.17
CA ARG A 84 -6.95 -23.34 -1.26
C ARG A 84 -8.01 -22.32 -1.68
N GLY A 85 -7.80 -21.61 -2.79
CA GLY A 85 -8.69 -20.55 -3.25
C GLY A 85 -8.79 -19.35 -2.30
N ILE A 86 -7.78 -19.15 -1.45
CA ILE A 86 -7.74 -18.04 -0.49
C ILE A 86 -7.31 -16.75 -1.20
N LEU A 87 -6.35 -16.85 -2.11
CA LEU A 87 -5.98 -15.80 -3.04
C LEU A 87 -6.01 -16.35 -4.47
N THR A 88 -6.51 -15.54 -5.39
CA THR A 88 -6.42 -15.76 -6.82
C THR A 88 -4.98 -15.59 -7.31
N ALA A 89 -4.69 -16.03 -8.54
CA ALA A 89 -3.39 -15.81 -9.16
C ALA A 89 -3.08 -14.31 -9.31
N ASP A 90 -4.09 -13.51 -9.65
CA ASP A 90 -3.94 -12.06 -9.86
C ASP A 90 -3.67 -11.32 -8.53
N GLU A 91 -4.32 -11.72 -7.44
CA GLU A 91 -4.05 -11.12 -6.11
C GLU A 91 -2.64 -11.45 -5.61
N VAL A 92 -2.14 -12.65 -5.90
CA VAL A 92 -0.74 -13.01 -5.58
C VAL A 92 0.22 -12.21 -6.46
N ALA A 93 -0.06 -12.11 -7.76
CA ALA A 93 0.76 -11.33 -8.69
C ALA A 93 0.84 -9.86 -8.29
N GLN A 94 -0.29 -9.25 -7.91
CA GLN A 94 -0.35 -7.87 -7.42
C GLN A 94 0.53 -7.67 -6.18
N VAL A 95 0.48 -8.58 -5.20
CA VAL A 95 1.31 -8.48 -4.00
C VAL A 95 2.80 -8.60 -4.33
N VAL A 96 3.17 -9.55 -5.19
CA VAL A 96 4.56 -9.77 -5.59
C VAL A 96 5.10 -8.58 -6.39
N ASP A 97 4.29 -8.00 -7.28
CA ASP A 97 4.64 -6.80 -8.05
C ASP A 97 4.91 -5.62 -7.12
N LEU A 98 3.96 -5.30 -6.24
CA LEU A 98 4.11 -4.25 -5.23
C LEU A 98 5.35 -4.46 -4.35
N TRP A 99 5.60 -5.69 -3.94
CA TRP A 99 6.76 -6.03 -3.12
C TRP A 99 8.08 -5.85 -3.86
N ASN A 100 8.14 -6.18 -5.15
CA ASN A 100 9.34 -5.99 -5.97
C ASN A 100 9.67 -4.51 -6.24
N LYS A 101 8.66 -3.63 -6.23
CA LYS A 101 8.87 -2.17 -6.34
C LYS A 101 9.45 -1.56 -5.07
N CYS A 102 9.33 -2.23 -3.91
CA CYS A 102 9.86 -1.72 -2.66
C CYS A 102 11.39 -1.88 -2.59
N PRO A 103 12.15 -0.84 -2.23
CA PRO A 103 13.58 -0.97 -1.94
C PRO A 103 13.79 -1.91 -0.74
N ARG A 104 14.80 -2.78 -0.82
CA ARG A 104 15.14 -3.80 0.19
C ARG A 104 16.32 -3.39 1.05
#